data_AF-A0A8T7I775-F1
#
_entry.id   AF-A0A8T7I775-F1
#
_cell.length_a   1.000
_cell.length_b   1.000
_cell.length_c   1.000
_cell.angle_alpha   90.00
_cell.angle_beta   90.00
_cell.angle_gamma   90.00
#
_symmetry.space_group_name_H-M   'P 1'
#
loop_
_entity.id
_entity.type
_entity.pdbx_description
1 polymer ?
#
loop_
_entity_poly.entity_id
_entity_poly.type
_entity_poly.pdbx_seq_one_letter_code
_entity_poly.pdbx_strand_id
1 'polypeptide(L)' 'MQIDGLSAALGGFQNAVNRAGQAAQDIASSSSRETGTQDLVKPLVELKVAERDAEANARVIETENKIIGSIIDIKA' A
#
# COMPACT_ATOMS: atom_id res chain seq x y z
N MET A 1 -19.18 0.56 -13.88
CA MET A 1 -18.72 0.60 -12.48
C MET A 1 -17.93 -0.65 -12.07
N GLN A 2 -17.33 -1.41 -13.01
CA GLN A 2 -16.65 -2.70 -12.73
C GLN A 2 -15.16 -2.72 -13.17
N ILE A 3 -14.61 -1.58 -13.62
CA ILE A 3 -13.19 -1.50 -14.08
C ILE A 3 -12.42 -0.38 -13.34
N ASP A 4 -13.11 0.47 -12.58
CA ASP A 4 -12.51 1.61 -11.90
C ASP A 4 -11.74 1.24 -10.63
N GLY A 5 -12.05 0.10 -9.99
CA GLY A 5 -11.44 -0.34 -8.73
C GLY A 5 -10.00 -0.85 -8.88
N LEU A 6 -9.71 -1.61 -9.94
CA LEU A 6 -8.37 -2.18 -10.15
C LEU A 6 -7.36 -1.12 -10.60
N SER A 7 -7.77 -0.19 -11.46
CA SER A 7 -6.90 0.92 -11.89
C SER A 7 -6.65 1.90 -10.73
N ALA A 8 -7.67 2.18 -9.91
CA ALA A 8 -7.53 2.96 -8.68
C ALA A 8 -6.62 2.25 -7.66
N ALA A 9 -6.73 0.93 -7.53
CA ALA A 9 -5.87 0.15 -6.64
C ALA A 9 -4.41 0.13 -7.11
N LEU A 10 -4.15 -0.03 -8.42
CA LEU A 10 -2.79 0.04 -8.98
C LEU A 10 -2.20 1.45 -8.84
N GLY A 11 -3.00 2.48 -9.09
CA GLY A 11 -2.60 3.87 -8.87
C GLY A 11 -2.32 4.17 -7.40
N GLY A 12 -3.16 3.68 -6.49
CA GLY A 12 -2.99 3.80 -5.04
C GLY A 12 -1.76 3.06 -4.54
N PHE A 13 -1.52 1.84 -5.02
CA PHE A 13 -0.35 1.04 -4.70
C PHE A 13 0.96 1.71 -5.16
N GLN A 14 1.01 2.21 -6.40
CA GLN A 14 2.17 2.94 -6.90
C GLN A 14 2.47 4.19 -6.06
N ASN A 15 1.43 4.94 -5.66
CA ASN A 15 1.57 6.09 -4.79
C ASN A 15 2.05 5.70 -3.38
N ALA A 16 1.53 4.60 -2.82
CA ALA A 16 1.93 4.08 -1.52
C ALA A 16 3.41 3.65 -1.52
N VAL A 17 3.88 2.96 -2.57
CA VAL A 17 5.29 2.57 -2.71
C VAL A 17 6.21 3.79 -2.79
N ASN A 18 5.82 4.83 -3.53
CA ASN A 18 6.60 6.07 -3.59
C ASN A 18 6.68 6.79 -2.23
N ARG A 19 5.55 6.88 -1.50
CA ARG A 19 5.54 7.47 -0.15
C ARG A 19 6.35 6.63 0.85
N ALA A 20 6.25 5.31 0.79
CA ALA A 20 7.04 4.42 1.63
C ALA A 20 8.56 4.58 1.36
N GLY A 21 8.96 4.75 0.10
CA GLY A 21 10.35 5.03 -0.28
C GLY A 21 10.87 6.36 0.29
N GLN A 22 10.06 7.42 0.20
CA GLN A 22 10.40 8.72 0.79
C GLN A 22 10.48 8.66 2.31
N ALA A 23 9.49 8.05 2.97
CA ALA A 23 9.49 7.85 4.42
C ALA A 23 10.69 7.02 4.89
N ALA A 24 11.08 5.98 4.13
CA ALA A 24 12.28 5.19 4.44
C ALA A 24 13.57 6.02 4.32
N GLN A 25 13.65 6.91 3.34
CA GLN A 25 14.76 7.85 3.19
C GLN A 25 14.81 8.88 4.34
N ASP A 26 13.65 9.41 4.74
CA ASP A 26 13.55 10.31 5.88
C ASP A 26 13.92 9.61 7.19
N ILE A 27 13.50 8.35 7.39
CA ILE A 27 13.92 7.53 8.54
C ILE A 27 15.43 7.30 8.51
N ALA A 28 16.02 6.97 7.36
CA ALA A 28 17.47 6.74 7.26
C ALA A 28 18.27 8.02 7.52
N SER A 29 17.80 9.17 7.02
CA SER A 29 18.44 10.46 7.24
C SER A 29 18.26 10.99 8.67
N SER A 30 17.11 10.73 9.29
CA SER A 30 16.81 11.03 10.69
C SER A 30 17.53 10.07 11.65
N SER A 31 17.73 8.80 11.28
CA SER A 31 18.55 7.86 12.05
C SER A 31 20.05 8.20 12.01
N SER A 32 20.50 8.94 10.98
CA SER A 32 21.90 9.39 10.83
C SER A 32 22.19 10.68 11.63
N ARG A 33 21.16 11.47 11.94
CA ARG A 33 21.27 12.65 12.80
C ARG A 33 20.65 12.29 14.14
N GLU A 34 21.40 12.18 15.23
CA GLU A 34 20.90 11.92 16.61
C GLU A 34 19.84 12.95 17.08
N THR A 35 18.65 12.90 16.49
CA THR A 35 17.54 13.84 16.64
C THR A 35 16.40 13.01 17.17
N GLY A 36 15.88 13.41 18.34
CA GLY A 36 15.18 12.54 19.27
C GLY A 36 14.04 11.70 18.70
N THR A 37 13.74 10.62 19.43
CA THR A 37 12.77 9.55 19.16
C THR A 37 11.40 10.01 18.63
N GLN A 38 11.00 11.25 18.89
CA GLN A 38 9.75 11.85 18.39
C GLN A 38 9.73 12.09 16.87
N ASP A 39 10.89 12.29 16.24
CA ASP A 39 11.00 12.51 14.78
C ASP A 39 10.90 11.18 13.99
N LEU A 40 11.19 10.06 14.63
CA LEU A 40 11.06 8.70 14.06
C LEU A 40 9.64 8.12 14.22
N VAL A 41 8.85 8.59 15.19
CA VAL A 41 7.47 8.11 15.42
C VAL A 41 6.56 8.47 14.25
N LYS A 42 6.64 9.70 13.72
CA LYS A 42 5.85 10.13 12.55
C LYS A 42 6.07 9.25 11.32
N PRO A 43 7.30 9.05 10.82
CA PRO A 43 7.51 8.27 9.63
C PRO A 43 7.26 6.76 9.84
N LEU A 44 7.40 6.24 11.07
CA LEU A 44 6.96 4.88 11.40
C LEU A 44 5.44 4.70 11.33
N VAL A 45 4.68 5.70 11.78
CA VAL A 45 3.21 5.69 11.66
C VAL A 45 2.81 5.80 10.18
N GLU A 46 3.43 6.70 9.42
CA GLU A 46 3.19 6.81 7.97
C GLU A 46 3.52 5.51 7.23
N LEU A 47 4.61 4.83 7.61
CA LEU A 47 4.96 3.53 7.05
C LEU A 47 3.88 2.48 7.35
N LYS A 48 3.34 2.44 8.57
CA LYS A 48 2.24 1.50 8.88
C LYS A 48 0.92 1.85 8.19
N VAL A 49 0.62 3.12 7.98
CA VAL A 49 -0.53 3.53 7.17
C VAL A 49 -0.35 3.04 5.73
N ALA A 50 0.81 3.27 5.13
CA ALA A 50 1.12 2.81 3.78
C ALA A 50 1.04 1.27 3.65
N GLU A 51 1.51 0.52 4.65
CA GLU A 51 1.40 -0.93 4.68
C GLU A 51 -0.06 -1.41 4.72
N ARG A 52 -0.91 -0.76 5.53
CA ARG A 52 -2.34 -1.10 5.59
C ARG A 52 -3.09 -0.72 4.32
N ASP A 53 -2.73 0.38 3.69
CA ASP A 53 -3.27 0.75 2.39
C ASP A 53 -2.88 -0.26 1.31
N ALA A 54 -1.62 -0.73 1.31
CA ALA A 54 -1.18 -1.78 0.40
C ALA A 54 -1.93 -3.11 0.64
N GLU A 55 -2.11 -3.51 1.90
CA GLU A 55 -2.87 -4.72 2.27
C GLU A 55 -4.34 -4.63 1.84
N ALA A 56 -4.98 -3.49 2.05
CA ALA A 56 -6.36 -3.26 1.62
C ALA A 56 -6.50 -3.37 0.10
N ASN A 57 -5.60 -2.75 -0.66
CA ASN A 57 -5.57 -2.85 -2.12
C ASN A 57 -5.32 -4.29 -2.59
N ALA A 58 -4.41 -5.01 -1.93
CA ALA A 58 -4.14 -6.43 -2.22
C ALA A 58 -5.38 -7.31 -2.00
N ARG A 59 -6.14 -7.08 -0.92
CA ARG A 59 -7.40 -7.80 -0.65
C ARG A 59 -8.48 -7.54 -1.70
N VAL A 60 -8.56 -6.31 -2.23
CA VAL A 60 -9.48 -5.99 -3.34
C VAL A 60 -9.09 -6.79 -4.59
N ILE A 61 -7.80 -6.78 -4.95
CA ILE A 61 -7.30 -7.55 -6.10
C ILE A 61 -7.54 -9.06 -5.92
N GLU A 62 -7.31 -9.59 -4.73
CA GLU A 62 -7.56 -11.01 -4.43
C GLU A 62 -9.06 -11.36 -4.57
N THR A 63 -9.93 -10.48 -4.08
CA THR A 63 -11.39 -10.67 -4.14
C THR A 63 -11.87 -10.60 -5.59
N GLU A 64 -11.37 -9.65 -6.39
CA GLU A 64 -11.63 -9.57 -7.83
C GLU A 64 -11.17 -10.85 -8.55
N ASN A 65 -9.97 -11.35 -8.23
CA ASN A 65 -9.46 -12.60 -8.81
C ASN A 65 -10.32 -13.81 -8.42
N LYS A 66 -10.82 -13.88 -7.18
CA LYS A 66 -11.74 -14.95 -6.74
C LYS A 66 -13.10 -14.86 -7.44
N ILE A 67 -13.63 -13.66 -7.65
CA ILE A 67 -14.89 -13.46 -8.38
C ILE A 67 -14.70 -13.87 -9.84
N ILE A 68 -13.62 -13.42 -10.51
CA ILE A 68 -13.30 -13.84 -11.88
C ILE A 68 -13.14 -15.35 -11.96
N GLY A 69 -12.39 -15.96 -11.04
CA GLY A 69 -12.21 -17.41 -10.96
C GLY A 69 -13.54 -18.15 -10.78
N SER A 70 -14.43 -17.66 -9.92
CA SER A 70 -15.77 -18.25 -9.74
C SER A 70 -16.67 -18.11 -10.98
N ILE A 71 -16.56 -17.01 -11.73
CA ILE A 71 -17.32 -16.84 -12.99
C ILE A 71 -16.79 -17.78 -14.08
N ILE A 72 -15.47 -18.03 -14.12
CA ILE A 72 -14.87 -19.00 -15.04
C ILE A 72 -15.31 -20.42 -14.67
N ASP A 73 -15.30 -20.78 -13.39
CA ASP A 73 -15.70 -22.10 -12.89
C ASP A 73 -17.20 -22.41 -13.11
N ILE A 74 -18.07 -21.38 -13.07
CA ILE A 74 -19.50 -21.52 -13.39
C ILE A 74 -19.76 -21.71 -14.90
N LYS A 75 -18.84 -21.25 -15.76
CA LYS A 75 -18.98 -21.34 -17.22
C LYS A 75 -18.31 -22.59 -17.83
N ALA A 76 -17.42 -23.24 -17.09
CA ALA A 76 -16.78 -24.52 -17.47
C ALA A 76 -17.75 -25.70 -17.28
#